data_AF-A0A9D4J8C6-F1
#
_entry.id   AF-A0A9D4J8C6-F1
#
_cell.length_a   1.000
_cell.length_b   1.000
_cell.length_c   1.000
_cell.angle_alpha   90.00
_cell.angle_beta   90.00
_cell.angle_gamma   90.00
#
_symmetry.space_group_name_H-M   'P 1'
#
loop_
_entity.id
_entity.type
_entity.pdbx_description
1 polymer ?
#
loop_
_entity_poly.entity_id
_entity_poly.type
_entity_poly.pdbx_seq_one_letter_code
_entity_poly.pdbx_strand_id
1 'polypeptide(L)'
;MAIILQDIPLTKAIILQDIPLTKAIILQDIPLTKAIIYQDIPLTKAIILQDIPLTKAIILQDIPLTKAIILQDIPLTEAIILQDIPLTKAIILQDIPLTKAIILQDIPLTKAIILQDIPLTKAIILQDIPLTKAIILQDIPLTKAIILQDIPQTMTNIKQDISHTMTNIRQDISHTMTNI
;
A
#
# COMPACT_ATOMS: atom_id res chain seq x y z
N MET A 1 19.00 9.89 10.38
CA MET A 1 17.95 10.39 11.31
C MET A 1 16.74 9.45 11.22
N ALA A 2 16.00 9.25 12.31
CA ALA A 2 14.68 8.61 12.30
C ALA A 2 13.64 9.64 12.77
N ILE A 3 12.41 9.54 12.29
CA ILE A 3 11.28 10.33 12.78
C ILE A 3 10.36 9.37 13.52
N ILE A 4 10.06 9.69 14.78
CA ILE A 4 9.20 8.88 15.64
C ILE A 4 8.18 9.80 16.32
N LEU A 5 6.90 9.50 16.15
CA LEU A 5 5.80 10.16 16.87
C LEU A 5 4.90 9.08 17.47
N GLN A 6 4.49 9.27 18.72
CA GLN A 6 3.72 8.29 19.47
C GLN A 6 2.74 9.00 20.43
N ASP A 7 1.54 8.44 20.62
CA ASP A 7 0.55 8.83 21.65
C ASP A 7 0.08 10.30 21.58
N ILE A 8 -0.01 10.86 20.37
CA ILE A 8 -0.38 12.27 20.18
C ILE A 8 -1.55 12.38 19.22
N PRO A 9 -2.75 12.79 19.66
CA PRO A 9 -3.83 13.10 18.74
C PRO A 9 -3.51 14.38 17.96
N LEU A 10 -3.72 14.36 16.65
CA LEU A 10 -3.46 15.48 15.76
C LEU A 10 -4.70 15.81 14.93
N THR A 11 -5.06 17.09 14.89
CA THR A 11 -6.18 17.57 14.06
C THR A 11 -5.72 18.03 12.66
N LYS A 12 -4.41 18.12 12.45
CA LYS A 12 -3.78 18.59 11.21
C LYS A 12 -3.15 17.44 10.45
N ALA A 13 -2.73 17.72 9.21
CA ALA A 13 -1.99 16.74 8.42
C ALA A 13 -0.55 16.61 8.94
N ILE A 14 0.00 15.42 8.82
CA ILE A 14 1.46 15.21 8.90
C ILE A 14 1.98 15.31 7.47
N ILE A 15 2.95 16.19 7.24
CA ILE A 15 3.55 16.41 5.92
C ILE A 15 5.07 16.39 6.09
N LEU A 16 5.75 15.52 5.35
CA LEU A 16 7.20 15.53 5.19
C LEU A 16 7.53 15.58 3.72
N GLN A 17 8.47 16.45 3.34
CA GLN A 17 8.83 16.71 1.97
C GLN A 17 10.33 17.00 1.85
N ASP A 18 11.00 16.47 0.82
CA ASP A 18 12.39 16.78 0.47
C ASP A 18 13.43 16.47 1.57
N ILE A 19 13.18 15.43 2.38
CA ILE A 19 14.06 15.07 3.50
C ILE A 19 14.66 13.68 3.29
N PRO A 20 15.95 13.56 2.92
CA PRO A 20 16.60 12.25 2.89
C PRO A 20 16.77 11.70 4.31
N LEU A 21 16.30 10.47 4.54
CA LEU A 21 16.35 9.81 5.84
C LEU A 21 17.10 8.48 5.77
N THR A 22 18.14 8.33 6.59
CA THR A 22 18.91 7.08 6.66
C THR A 22 18.25 5.97 7.50
N LYS A 23 17.22 6.30 8.29
CA LYS A 23 16.53 5.34 9.17
C LYS A 23 15.05 5.23 8.79
N ALA A 24 14.17 5.16 9.78
CA ALA A 24 12.76 4.89 9.59
C ALA A 24 11.91 6.11 9.95
N ILE A 25 10.71 6.16 9.38
CA ILE A 25 9.60 6.95 9.88
C ILE A 25 8.67 6.00 10.62
N ILE A 26 8.34 6.31 11.87
CA ILE A 26 7.47 5.50 12.73
C ILE A 26 6.41 6.42 13.33
N LEU A 27 5.15 6.15 13.04
CA LEU A 27 4.00 6.80 13.67
C LEU A 27 3.14 5.74 14.34
N GLN A 28 2.79 5.96 15.61
CA GLN A 28 2.02 5.01 16.41
C GLN A 28 1.00 5.73 17.29
N ASP A 29 -0.22 5.20 17.40
CA ASP A 29 -1.24 5.73 18.32
C ASP A 29 -1.58 7.22 18.05
N ILE A 30 -1.76 7.57 16.77
CA ILE A 30 -1.99 8.97 16.33
C ILE A 30 -3.35 9.12 15.65
N PRO A 31 -4.43 9.40 16.38
CA PRO A 31 -5.69 9.77 15.74
C PRO A 31 -5.54 11.04 14.90
N LEU A 32 -5.92 10.94 13.61
CA LEU A 32 -5.74 12.01 12.62
C LEU A 32 -7.03 12.31 11.87
N THR A 33 -7.50 13.57 11.91
CA THR A 33 -8.68 13.97 11.12
C THR A 33 -8.35 14.29 9.65
N LYS A 34 -7.07 14.44 9.31
CA LYS A 34 -6.63 14.82 7.96
C LYS A 34 -5.83 13.70 7.31
N ALA A 35 -4.70 14.04 6.70
CA ALA A 35 -3.90 13.16 5.87
C ALA A 35 -2.48 13.00 6.44
N ILE A 36 -1.84 11.90 6.08
CA ILE A 36 -0.39 11.74 6.15
C ILE A 36 0.14 11.83 4.73
N ILE A 37 1.11 12.70 4.50
CA ILE A 37 1.69 12.96 3.18
C ILE A 37 3.21 12.89 3.30
N TYR A 38 3.81 11.98 2.54
CA TYR A 38 5.25 11.87 2.37
C TYR A 38 5.61 12.02 0.90
N GLN A 39 6.52 12.95 0.60
CA GLN A 39 6.93 13.26 -0.77
C GLN A 39 8.44 13.43 -0.86
N ASP A 40 9.08 12.86 -1.88
CA ASP A 40 10.52 13.06 -2.15
C ASP A 40 11.41 12.68 -0.93
N ILE A 41 11.16 11.51 -0.33
CA ILE A 41 11.85 11.01 0.88
C ILE A 41 12.60 9.72 0.60
N PRO A 42 13.87 9.77 0.18
CA PRO A 42 14.70 8.57 0.12
C PRO A 42 14.92 7.96 1.51
N LEU A 43 14.59 6.66 1.67
CA LEU A 43 14.65 5.93 2.94
C LEU A 43 15.41 4.61 2.83
N THR A 44 16.41 4.42 3.69
CA THR A 44 17.16 3.14 3.71
C THR A 44 16.46 2.04 4.53
N LYS A 45 15.50 2.40 5.39
CA LYS A 45 14.78 1.42 6.21
C LYS A 45 13.32 1.30 5.82
N ALA A 46 12.43 1.88 6.61
CA ALA A 46 11.01 1.58 6.52
C ALA A 46 10.16 2.79 6.91
N ILE A 47 8.93 2.74 6.43
CA ILE A 47 7.82 3.55 6.95
C ILE A 47 6.90 2.59 7.69
N ILE A 48 6.61 2.90 8.95
CA ILE A 48 5.76 2.08 9.82
C ILE A 48 4.68 3.00 10.40
N LEU A 49 3.43 2.68 10.08
CA LEU A 49 2.24 3.33 10.60
C LEU A 49 1.39 2.29 11.32
N GLN A 50 1.07 2.55 12.58
CA GLN A 50 0.30 1.62 13.41
C GLN A 50 -0.72 2.36 14.26
N ASP A 51 -1.93 1.82 14.40
CA ASP A 51 -2.99 2.37 15.27
C ASP A 51 -3.32 3.84 14.95
N ILE A 52 -3.49 4.13 13.65
CA ILE A 52 -3.73 5.48 13.13
C ILE A 52 -5.11 5.53 12.47
N PRO A 53 -6.18 5.91 13.19
CA PRO A 53 -7.45 6.17 12.55
C PRO A 53 -7.38 7.48 11.74
N LEU A 54 -7.68 7.42 10.44
CA LEU A 54 -7.72 8.59 9.53
C LEU A 54 -9.09 8.81 8.91
N THR A 55 -9.51 10.07 8.82
CA THR A 55 -10.68 10.42 7.99
C THR A 55 -10.31 10.59 6.51
N LYS A 56 -9.11 11.08 6.19
CA LYS A 56 -8.73 11.30 4.79
C LYS A 56 -7.85 10.17 4.26
N ALA A 57 -6.60 10.49 3.94
CA ALA A 57 -5.76 9.63 3.13
C ALA A 57 -4.36 9.51 3.69
N ILE A 58 -3.72 8.41 3.34
CA ILE A 58 -2.27 8.24 3.41
C ILE A 58 -1.76 8.34 1.97
N ILE A 59 -0.81 9.25 1.75
CA ILE A 59 -0.21 9.51 0.44
C ILE A 59 1.30 9.39 0.57
N LEU A 60 1.89 8.50 -0.23
CA LEU A 60 3.33 8.37 -0.39
C LEU A 60 3.67 8.52 -1.87
N GLN A 61 4.59 9.41 -2.18
CA GLN A 61 5.01 9.70 -3.54
C GLN A 61 6.52 9.89 -3.62
N ASP A 62 7.17 9.30 -4.63
CA ASP A 62 8.60 9.47 -4.87
C ASP A 62 9.46 9.06 -3.64
N ILE A 63 9.21 7.85 -3.12
CA ILE A 63 9.84 7.32 -1.90
C ILE A 63 10.67 6.07 -2.20
N PRO A 64 11.94 6.20 -2.64
CA PRO A 64 12.82 5.04 -2.77
C PRO A 64 13.09 4.38 -1.41
N LEU A 65 12.81 3.08 -1.29
CA LEU A 65 12.85 2.34 -0.01
C LEU A 65 13.61 1.01 -0.12
N THR A 66 14.60 0.79 0.75
CA THR A 66 15.34 -0.50 0.73
C THR A 66 14.63 -1.61 1.50
N LYS A 67 13.77 -1.31 2.49
CA LYS A 67 13.05 -2.37 3.24
C LYS A 67 11.57 -2.39 2.93
N ALA A 68 10.77 -1.66 3.70
CA ALA A 68 9.35 -1.93 3.72
C ALA A 68 8.49 -0.71 4.01
N ILE A 69 7.26 -0.77 3.52
CA ILE A 69 6.15 0.03 4.00
C ILE A 69 5.24 -0.92 4.77
N ILE A 70 4.93 -0.58 6.01
CA ILE A 70 4.06 -1.37 6.89
C ILE A 70 2.97 -0.45 7.42
N LEU A 71 1.72 -0.80 7.13
CA LEU A 71 0.53 -0.15 7.66
C LEU A 71 -0.29 -1.23 8.37
N GLN A 72 -0.63 -0.98 9.63
CA GLN A 72 -1.37 -1.91 10.47
C GLN A 72 -2.42 -1.17 11.31
N ASP A 73 -3.63 -1.72 11.42
CA ASP A 73 -4.69 -1.16 12.26
C ASP A 73 -5.03 0.30 11.90
N ILE A 74 -5.19 0.56 10.60
CA ILE A 74 -5.43 1.90 10.03
C ILE A 74 -6.83 1.93 9.43
N PRO A 75 -7.89 2.28 10.17
CA PRO A 75 -9.18 2.53 9.55
C PRO A 75 -9.16 3.87 8.79
N LEU A 76 -9.48 3.85 7.49
CA LEU A 76 -9.61 5.06 6.66
C LEU A 76 -10.97 5.20 5.98
N THR A 77 -11.43 6.45 5.85
CA THR A 77 -12.61 6.73 5.02
C THR A 77 -12.26 6.93 3.55
N GLU A 78 -11.14 7.58 3.22
CA GLU A 78 -10.80 7.86 1.82
C GLU A 78 -9.90 6.79 1.22
N ALA A 79 -8.58 6.98 1.20
CA ALA A 79 -7.70 6.19 0.38
C ALA A 79 -6.30 6.01 0.94
N ILE A 80 -5.66 4.93 0.52
CA ILE A 80 -4.21 4.76 0.56
C ILE A 80 -3.70 4.89 -0.86
N ILE A 81 -2.75 5.78 -1.08
CA ILE A 81 -2.15 6.06 -2.39
C ILE A 81 -0.64 5.96 -2.26
N LEU A 82 -0.04 5.02 -3.00
CA LEU A 82 1.41 4.89 -3.15
C LEU A 82 1.74 5.00 -4.63
N GLN A 83 2.64 5.91 -4.96
CA GLN A 83 3.04 6.18 -6.34
C GLN A 83 4.56 6.36 -6.43
N ASP A 84 5.19 5.79 -7.45
CA ASP A 84 6.62 5.96 -7.70
C ASP A 84 7.47 5.52 -6.49
N ILE A 85 7.20 4.31 -6.00
CA ILE A 85 7.85 3.75 -4.81
C ILE A 85 8.66 2.50 -5.21
N PRO A 86 9.95 2.64 -5.54
CA PRO A 86 10.83 1.49 -5.69
C PRO A 86 11.11 0.83 -4.33
N LEU A 87 10.76 -0.45 -4.16
CA LEU A 87 11.08 -1.23 -2.96
C LEU A 87 11.89 -2.50 -3.23
N THR A 88 12.85 -2.78 -2.35
CA THR A 88 13.57 -4.07 -2.38
C THR A 88 12.91 -5.19 -1.57
N LYS A 89 12.05 -4.90 -0.57
CA LYS A 89 11.35 -5.96 0.18
C LYS A 89 9.85 -5.95 -0.01
N ALA A 90 9.11 -5.19 0.78
CA ALA A 90 7.70 -5.48 0.92
C ALA A 90 6.83 -4.25 1.18
N ILE A 91 5.62 -4.32 0.65
CA ILE A 91 4.49 -3.51 1.11
C ILE A 91 3.57 -4.46 1.88
N ILE A 92 3.25 -4.11 3.12
CA ILE A 92 2.39 -4.91 4.00
C ILE A 92 1.28 -3.99 4.52
N LEU A 93 0.04 -4.34 4.20
CA LEU A 93 -1.17 -3.69 4.69
C LEU A 93 -2.01 -4.76 5.39
N GLN A 94 -2.30 -4.55 6.67
CA GLN A 94 -3.04 -5.49 7.50
C GLN A 94 -4.07 -4.77 8.36
N ASP A 95 -5.29 -5.31 8.47
CA ASP A 95 -6.36 -4.76 9.30
C ASP A 95 -6.67 -3.30 8.92
N ILE A 96 -6.93 -3.08 7.62
CA ILE A 96 -7.16 -1.76 7.06
C ILE A 96 -8.58 -1.68 6.47
N PRO A 97 -9.60 -1.33 7.28
CA PRO A 97 -10.92 -1.02 6.75
C PRO A 97 -10.91 0.27 5.92
N LEU A 98 -11.41 0.20 4.69
CA LEU A 98 -11.49 1.36 3.79
C LEU A 98 -12.85 1.53 3.13
N THR A 99 -13.29 2.79 3.02
CA THR A 99 -14.51 3.11 2.27
C THR A 99 -14.26 3.42 0.78
N LYS A 100 -13.11 3.98 0.38
CA LYS A 100 -12.84 4.21 -1.06
C LYS A 100 -11.82 3.23 -1.62
N ALA A 101 -10.53 3.52 -1.56
CA ALA A 101 -9.60 2.82 -2.44
C ALA A 101 -8.20 2.60 -1.87
N ILE A 102 -7.58 1.52 -2.34
CA ILE A 102 -6.13 1.34 -2.29
C ILE A 102 -5.63 1.47 -3.72
N ILE A 103 -4.68 2.38 -3.94
CA ILE A 103 -4.08 2.65 -5.25
C ILE A 103 -2.58 2.49 -5.11
N LEU A 104 -2.01 1.52 -5.81
CA LEU A 104 -0.57 1.33 -5.97
C LEU A 104 -0.23 1.49 -7.45
N GLN A 105 0.67 2.42 -7.77
CA GLN A 105 1.07 2.71 -9.13
C GLN A 105 2.60 2.88 -9.21
N ASP A 106 3.24 2.33 -10.25
CA ASP A 106 4.67 2.50 -10.48
C ASP A 106 5.51 2.04 -9.27
N ILE A 107 5.27 0.79 -8.84
CA ILE A 107 5.90 0.19 -7.66
C ILE A 107 6.77 -1.01 -8.07
N PRO A 108 8.02 -0.79 -8.52
CA PRO A 108 8.96 -1.88 -8.72
C PRO A 108 9.30 -2.55 -7.40
N LEU A 109 9.09 -3.87 -7.32
CA LEU A 109 9.18 -4.57 -6.05
C LEU A 109 9.87 -5.93 -6.16
N THR A 110 10.91 -6.17 -5.35
CA THR A 110 11.68 -7.43 -5.46
C THR A 110 11.09 -8.59 -4.66
N LYS A 111 10.27 -8.36 -3.62
CA LYS A 111 9.66 -9.48 -2.87
C LYS A 111 8.15 -9.49 -2.96
N ALA A 112 7.45 -8.79 -2.07
CA ALA A 112 6.02 -9.06 -1.90
C ALA A 112 5.15 -7.85 -1.63
N ILE A 113 3.94 -7.90 -2.16
CA ILE A 113 2.81 -7.09 -1.68
C ILE A 113 1.89 -8.04 -0.91
N ILE A 114 1.61 -7.69 0.33
CA ILE A 114 0.74 -8.47 1.22
C ILE A 114 -0.40 -7.55 1.66
N LEU A 115 -1.62 -7.95 1.35
CA LEU A 115 -2.87 -7.31 1.76
C LEU A 115 -3.69 -8.36 2.51
N GLN A 116 -3.98 -8.10 3.77
CA GLN A 116 -4.72 -9.02 4.63
C GLN A 116 -5.78 -8.25 5.44
N ASP A 117 -6.98 -8.82 5.58
CA ASP A 117 -8.06 -8.25 6.40
C ASP A 117 -8.39 -6.80 5.98
N ILE A 118 -8.64 -6.62 4.67
CA ILE A 118 -8.91 -5.32 4.05
C ILE A 118 -10.36 -5.27 3.55
N PRO A 119 -11.35 -5.01 4.43
CA PRO A 119 -12.71 -4.78 3.98
C PRO A 119 -12.78 -3.46 3.23
N LEU A 120 -13.20 -3.52 1.96
CA LEU A 120 -13.15 -2.39 1.05
C LEU A 120 -14.47 -2.18 0.32
N THR A 121 -14.95 -0.93 0.31
CA THR A 121 -16.24 -0.64 -0.35
C THR A 121 -16.10 -0.30 -1.83
N LYS A 122 -15.00 0.31 -2.31
CA LYS A 122 -14.84 0.59 -3.75
C LYS A 122 -13.79 -0.25 -4.44
N ALA A 123 -12.50 0.09 -4.35
CA ALA A 123 -11.55 -0.49 -5.30
C ALA A 123 -10.13 -0.68 -4.80
N ILE A 124 -9.51 -1.79 -5.22
CA ILE A 124 -8.06 -1.96 -5.22
C ILE A 124 -7.60 -1.77 -6.66
N ILE A 125 -6.65 -0.87 -6.87
CA ILE A 125 -6.05 -0.59 -8.18
C ILE A 125 -4.55 -0.81 -8.05
N LEU A 126 -4.03 -1.78 -8.80
CA LEU A 126 -2.60 -2.04 -8.93
C LEU A 126 -2.22 -1.85 -10.40
N GLN A 127 -1.29 -0.94 -10.67
CA GLN A 127 -0.84 -0.63 -12.02
C GLN A 127 0.68 -0.51 -12.05
N ASP A 128 1.34 -1.06 -13.08
CA ASP A 128 2.79 -0.91 -13.29
C ASP A 128 3.61 -1.38 -12.07
N ILE A 129 3.32 -2.61 -11.62
CA ILE A 129 3.95 -3.24 -10.44
C ILE A 129 4.80 -4.43 -10.89
N PRO A 130 6.02 -4.20 -11.42
CA PRO A 130 6.91 -5.31 -11.73
C PRO A 130 7.36 -5.99 -10.43
N LEU A 131 7.02 -7.26 -10.29
CA LEU A 131 7.20 -8.02 -9.06
C LEU A 131 7.99 -9.30 -9.28
N THR A 132 9.02 -9.53 -8.47
CA THR A 132 9.83 -10.75 -8.62
C THR A 132 9.26 -11.96 -7.88
N LYS A 133 8.52 -11.80 -6.77
CA LYS A 133 8.07 -12.97 -5.98
C LYS A 133 6.58 -13.20 -5.80
N ALA A 134 5.81 -12.32 -5.15
CA ALA A 134 4.43 -12.68 -4.81
C ALA A 134 3.52 -11.50 -4.45
N ILE A 135 2.28 -11.53 -4.97
CA ILE A 135 1.16 -10.79 -4.38
C ILE A 135 0.32 -11.78 -3.57
N ILE A 136 0.06 -11.44 -2.32
CA ILE A 136 -0.77 -12.21 -1.40
C ILE A 136 -1.96 -11.33 -1.02
N LEU A 137 -3.16 -11.81 -1.33
CA LEU A 137 -4.42 -11.18 -0.96
C LEU A 137 -5.23 -12.18 -0.14
N GLN A 138 -5.56 -11.81 1.10
CA GLN A 138 -6.31 -12.66 2.01
C GLN A 138 -7.41 -11.85 2.73
N ASP A 139 -8.62 -12.42 2.83
CA ASP A 139 -9.73 -11.82 3.59
C ASP A 139 -10.07 -10.40 3.11
N ILE A 140 -10.31 -10.28 1.80
CA ILE A 140 -10.58 -9.00 1.12
C ILE A 140 -12.03 -8.97 0.63
N PRO A 141 -13.02 -8.71 1.49
CA PRO A 141 -14.40 -8.52 1.05
C PRO A 141 -14.51 -7.19 0.32
N LEU A 142 -14.96 -7.24 -0.94
CA LEU A 142 -15.01 -6.07 -1.82
C LEU A 142 -16.38 -5.91 -2.47
N THR A 143 -16.92 -4.70 -2.39
CA THR A 143 -18.24 -4.40 -2.96
C THR A 143 -18.21 -4.02 -4.45
N LYS A 144 -17.09 -3.50 -4.99
CA LYS A 144 -16.99 -3.15 -6.42
C LYS A 144 -15.89 -3.88 -7.19
N ALA A 145 -14.65 -3.38 -7.23
CA ALA A 145 -13.69 -3.83 -8.27
C ALA A 145 -12.22 -3.94 -7.82
N ILE A 146 -11.55 -5.02 -8.25
CA ILE A 146 -10.08 -5.08 -8.28
C ILE A 146 -9.63 -4.86 -9.72
N ILE A 147 -8.72 -3.92 -9.92
CA ILE A 147 -8.11 -3.61 -11.22
C ILE A 147 -6.62 -3.91 -11.11
N LEU A 148 -6.13 -4.78 -11.98
CA LEU A 148 -4.71 -5.14 -12.11
C LEU A 148 -4.30 -4.89 -13.55
N GLN A 149 -3.28 -4.08 -13.77
CA GLN A 149 -2.77 -3.76 -15.09
C GLN A 149 -1.24 -3.74 -15.07
N ASP A 150 -0.61 -4.30 -16.11
CA ASP A 150 0.85 -4.24 -16.30
C ASP A 150 1.64 -4.70 -15.06
N ILE A 151 1.34 -5.94 -14.62
CA ILE A 151 1.98 -6.59 -13.47
C ILE A 151 2.85 -7.77 -13.95
N PRO A 152 4.07 -7.52 -14.48
CA PRO A 152 5.00 -8.61 -14.81
C PRO A 152 5.39 -9.39 -13.56
N GLN A 153 5.16 -10.70 -13.54
CA GLN A 153 5.53 -11.56 -12.39
C GLN A 153 6.32 -12.79 -12.80
N THR A 154 7.28 -13.17 -11.95
CA THR A 154 8.14 -14.35 -12.15
C THR A 154 7.80 -15.52 -11.22
N MET A 155 6.89 -15.37 -10.24
CA MET A 155 6.43 -16.48 -9.39
C MET A 155 5.09 -16.15 -8.67
N THR A 156 4.30 -17.20 -8.40
CA THR A 156 3.12 -17.37 -7.52
C THR A 156 2.26 -16.17 -7.08
N ASN A 157 1.00 -16.17 -7.54
CA ASN A 157 -0.12 -15.47 -6.88
C ASN A 157 -0.85 -16.41 -5.91
N ILE A 158 -1.02 -16.01 -4.65
CA ILE A 158 -1.88 -16.72 -3.69
C ILE A 158 -3.03 -15.79 -3.34
N LYS A 159 -4.24 -16.19 -3.73
CA LYS A 159 -5.50 -15.53 -3.38
C LYS A 159 -6.29 -16.49 -2.53
N GLN A 160 -6.55 -16.12 -1.28
CA GLN A 160 -7.39 -16.88 -0.36
C GLN A 160 -8.55 -15.97 0.07
N ASP A 161 -9.78 -16.45 -0.14
CA ASP A 161 -11.02 -15.77 0.24
C ASP A 161 -11.14 -14.30 -0.21
N ILE A 162 -11.42 -14.11 -1.50
CA ILE A 162 -11.81 -12.82 -2.07
C ILE A 162 -13.26 -12.91 -2.56
N SER A 163 -14.16 -12.15 -1.94
CA SER A 163 -15.58 -12.09 -2.32
C SER A 163 -15.88 -10.79 -3.05
N HIS A 164 -16.50 -10.87 -4.24
CA HIS A 164 -16.72 -9.74 -5.16
C HIS A 164 -18.17 -9.59 -5.61
N THR A 165 -18.65 -8.34 -5.70
CA THR A 165 -19.92 -7.99 -6.37
C THR A 165 -19.66 -7.01 -7.54
N MET A 166 -19.62 -7.55 -8.77
CA MET A 166 -19.62 -6.93 -10.12
C MET A 166 -18.40 -6.17 -10.71
N THR A 167 -18.03 -6.63 -11.92
CA THR A 167 -17.08 -6.18 -12.99
C THR A 167 -15.59 -6.51 -12.81
N ASN A 168 -15.18 -7.66 -13.36
CA ASN A 168 -13.78 -8.01 -13.63
C ASN A 168 -13.33 -7.36 -14.95
N ILE A 169 -12.51 -6.31 -14.91
CA ILE A 169 -11.74 -5.89 -16.10
C ILE A 169 -10.38 -6.57 -15.98
N ARG A 170 -10.23 -7.68 -16.70
CA ARG A 170 -8.99 -8.44 -16.85
C ARG A 170 -8.33 -7.98 -18.15
N GLN A 171 -7.24 -7.23 -18.08
CA GLN A 171 -6.33 -7.02 -19.21
C GLN A 171 -4.98 -7.71 -18.90
N ASP A 172 -4.67 -8.72 -19.72
CA ASP A 172 -3.44 -9.50 -19.83
C ASP A 172 -2.80 -10.16 -18.59
N ILE A 173 -3.20 -11.42 -18.35
CA ILE A 173 -2.24 -12.50 -18.08
C ILE A 173 -2.15 -13.35 -19.37
N SER A 174 -1.83 -12.73 -20.50
CA SER A 174 -1.80 -13.45 -21.78
C SER A 174 -0.58 -13.10 -22.61
N HIS A 175 0.64 -13.30 -22.09
CA HIS A 175 1.80 -13.49 -22.97
C HIS A 175 2.94 -14.39 -22.44
N THR A 176 2.79 -15.13 -21.33
CA THR A 176 3.88 -16.02 -20.85
C THR A 176 3.41 -17.35 -20.28
N MET A 177 2.44 -18.01 -20.91
CA MET A 177 2.20 -19.46 -20.70
C MET A 177 1.84 -20.18 -22.01
N THR A 178 2.28 -19.65 -23.16
CA THR A 178 2.21 -20.35 -24.45
C THR A 178 3.57 -20.73 -25.01
N ASN A 179 4.64 -20.68 -24.21
CA ASN A 179 5.91 -21.30 -24.56
C ASN A 179 6.66 -21.69 -23.28
N ILE A 180 6.77 -23.02 -23.10
CA ILE A 180 7.53 -23.80 -22.10
C ILE A 180 6.81 -24.03 -20.78
#